data_AF-A0A3N4LGZ0-F1
#
_entry.id   AF-A0A3N4LGZ0-F1
#
_cell.length_a   1.000
_cell.length_b   1.000
_cell.length_c   1.000
_cell.angle_alpha   90.00
_cell.angle_beta   90.00
_cell.angle_gamma   90.00
#
_symmetry.space_group_name_H-M   'P 1'
#
loop_
_entity.id
_entity.type
_entity.pdbx_description
1 polymer ?
#
loop_
_entity_poly.entity_id
_entity_poly.type
_entity_poly.pdbx_seq_one_letter_code
_entity_poly.pdbx_strand_id
1 'polypeptide(L)' 'MREQFRILFDDVELPILYGVSAIGTRLCIYTWNKETRRITPNAIPIDTNVTSDTAPAARWDLEMMTAEGE' A
#
# COMPACT_ATOMS: atom_id res chain seq x y z
N MET A 1 8.87 -3.11 1.20
CA MET A 1 7.90 -2.06 1.56
C MET A 1 7.04 -2.41 2.77
N ARG A 2 6.11 -3.39 2.69
CA ARG A 2 5.22 -3.75 3.84
C ARG A 2 5.98 -4.15 5.10
N GLU A 3 7.09 -4.86 4.94
CA GLU A 3 7.94 -5.27 6.06
C GLU A 3 8.67 -4.10 6.74
N GLN A 4 9.09 -3.09 5.96
CA GLN A 4 9.68 -1.86 6.50
C GLN A 4 8.62 -0.98 7.18
N PHE A 5 7.40 -0.97 6.63
CA PHE A 5 6.23 -0.43 7.31
C PHE A 5 6.09 -1.07 8.70
N ARG A 6 6.30 -2.40 8.80
CA ARG A 6 6.27 -3.15 10.06
C ARG A 6 7.25 -2.68 11.12
N ILE A 7 8.42 -2.19 10.70
CA ILE A 7 9.49 -1.76 11.59
C ILE A 7 9.25 -0.33 12.09
N LEU A 8 8.75 0.56 11.24
CA LEU A 8 8.49 1.97 11.60
C LEU A 8 7.26 2.15 12.52
N PHE A 9 6.46 1.10 12.74
CA PHE A 9 5.19 1.21 13.44
C PHE A 9 5.28 1.42 14.94
N ASP A 10 6.25 0.81 15.62
CA ASP A 10 6.36 0.92 17.08
C ASP A 10 6.72 2.36 17.51
N ASP A 11 7.33 3.12 16.60
CA ASP A 11 7.77 4.49 16.84
C ASP A 11 6.73 5.56 16.44
N VAL A 12 5.62 5.17 15.80
CA VAL A 12 4.61 6.11 15.27
C VAL A 12 3.38 6.19 16.17
N GLU A 13 3.08 7.40 16.64
CA GLU A 13 1.91 7.68 17.48
C GLU A 13 0.59 7.75 16.70
N LEU A 14 0.66 7.95 15.37
CA LEU A 14 -0.51 8.13 14.51
C LEU A 14 -1.45 6.91 14.55
N PRO A 15 -2.78 7.11 14.65
CA PRO A 15 -3.76 6.02 14.64
C PRO A 15 -3.87 5.34 13.27
N ILE A 16 -3.61 6.09 12.19
CA ILE A 16 -3.57 5.58 10.82
C ILE A 16 -2.27 6.04 10.18
N LEU A 17 -1.48 5.10 9.66
CA LEU A 17 -0.30 5.39 8.85
C LEU A 17 -0.62 5.15 7.37
N TYR A 18 -0.39 6.18 6.57
CA TYR A 18 -0.54 6.10 5.12
C TYR A 18 0.82 5.79 4.48
N GLY A 19 0.83 4.84 3.55
CA GLY A 19 1.97 4.50 2.71
C GLY A 19 1.60 4.59 1.25
N VAL A 20 2.56 4.91 0.39
CA VAL A 20 2.33 4.99 -1.04
C VAL A 20 3.41 4.22 -1.77
N SER A 21 3.01 3.35 -2.70
CA SER A 21 3.89 2.87 -3.77
C SER A 21 3.54 3.59 -5.05
N ALA A 22 4.55 3.92 -5.85
CA ALA A 22 4.38 4.56 -7.15
C ALA A 22 5.03 3.72 -8.25
N ILE A 23 4.33 3.59 -9.39
CA ILE A 23 4.88 3.03 -10.63
C ILE A 23 4.43 3.94 -11.78
N GLY A 24 5.39 4.65 -12.39
CA GLY A 24 5.07 5.68 -13.39
C GLY A 24 4.19 6.78 -12.78
N THR A 25 3.06 7.07 -13.42
CA THR A 25 2.05 8.06 -12.94
C THR A 25 1.02 7.48 -11.99
N ARG A 26 1.10 6.18 -11.68
CA ARG A 26 0.09 5.49 -10.89
C ARG A 26 0.55 5.27 -9.45
N LEU A 27 -0.36 5.51 -8.53
CA LEU A 27 -0.14 5.36 -7.11
C LEU A 27 -1.02 4.25 -6.54
N CYS A 28 -0.44 3.51 -5.60
CA CYS A 28 -1.16 2.60 -4.72
C CYS A 28 -1.03 3.09 -3.29
N ILE A 29 -2.16 3.45 -2.68
CA ILE A 29 -2.22 3.89 -1.29
C ILE A 29 -2.44 2.66 -0.40
N TYR A 30 -1.63 2.60 0.65
CA TYR A 30 -1.74 1.67 1.76
C TYR A 30 -2.17 2.43 2.99
N THR A 31 -3.10 1.85 3.76
CA THR A 31 -3.48 2.34 5.07
C THR A 31 -3.19 1.26 6.10
N TRP A 32 -2.49 1.63 7.15
CA TRP A 32 -2.34 0.79 8.33
C TRP A 32 -3.10 1.40 9.49
N ASN A 33 -3.98 0.64 10.12
CA ASN A 33 -4.74 1.08 11.28
C ASN A 33 -4.17 0.45 12.55
N LYS A 34 -3.84 1.28 13.54
CA LYS A 34 -3.16 0.89 14.78
C LYS A 34 -4.01 -0.02 15.68
N GLU A 35 -5.32 0.20 15.72
CA GLU A 35 -6.25 -0.56 16.55
C GLU A 35 -6.41 -1.99 16.02
N THR A 36 -6.59 -2.13 14.71
CA THR A 36 -6.80 -3.42 14.05
C THR A 36 -5.49 -4.12 13.67
N ARG A 37 -4.38 -3.37 13.65
CA ARG A 37 -3.07 -3.77 13.13
C ARG A 37 -3.09 -4.33 11.70
N ARG A 38 -4.05 -3.88 10.88
CA ARG A 38 -4.25 -4.34 9.50
C ARG A 38 -3.73 -3.32 8.49
N ILE A 39 -3.09 -3.83 7.45
CA ILE A 39 -2.70 -3.05 6.26
C ILE A 39 -3.72 -3.31 5.15
N THR A 40 -4.31 -2.24 4.63
CA THR A 40 -5.21 -2.26 3.47
C THR A 40 -4.51 -1.56 2.30
N PRO A 41 -4.54 -2.09 1.07
CA PRO A 41 -5.11 -3.39 0.69
C PRO A 41 -4.31 -4.57 1.25
N ASN A 42 -4.93 -5.75 1.38
CA ASN A 42 -4.26 -6.97 1.88
C ASN A 42 -3.07 -7.40 0.98
N ALA A 43 -2.13 -8.14 1.55
CA ALA A 43 -1.05 -8.74 0.75
C ALA A 43 -1.66 -9.70 -0.29
N ILE A 44 -1.06 -9.75 -1.48
CA ILE A 44 -1.45 -10.76 -2.46
C ILE A 44 -0.78 -12.05 -2.01
N PRO A 45 -1.54 -13.15 -1.82
CA PRO A 45 -0.95 -14.41 -1.45
C PRO A 45 0.01 -14.86 -2.57
N ILE A 46 1.21 -15.28 -2.16
CA ILE A 46 2.18 -15.85 -3.08
C ILE A 46 1.66 -17.22 -3.52
N ASP A 47 1.41 -17.40 -4.82
CA ASP A 47 1.17 -18.72 -5.40
C ASP A 47 2.52 -19.32 -5.84
N THR A 48 2.77 -20.57 -5.48
CA THR A 48 4.03 -21.27 -5.83
C THR A 48 3.98 -21.88 -7.23
N ASN A 49 2.80 -22.04 -7.81
CA ASN A 49 2.60 -22.61 -9.14
C ASN A 49 2.45 -21.55 -10.23
N VAL A 50 2.22 -20.29 -9.85
CA VAL A 50 2.04 -19.18 -10.78
C VAL A 50 2.87 -18.01 -10.28
N THR A 51 3.73 -17.45 -11.15
CA THR A 51 4.43 -16.20 -10.89
C THR A 51 3.45 -15.02 -10.99
N SER A 52 2.48 -14.97 -10.09
CA SER A 52 1.54 -13.86 -9.97
C SER A 52 2.05 -12.88 -8.91
N ASP A 53 3.20 -12.25 -9.18
CA ASP A 53 3.67 -11.10 -8.39
C ASP A 53 3.03 -9.78 -8.86
N THR A 54 2.04 -9.89 -9.75
CA THR A 54 1.37 -8.73 -10.33
C THR A 54 0.31 -8.19 -9.38
N ALA A 55 0.54 -6.97 -8.89
CA ALA A 55 -0.47 -6.24 -8.14
C ALA A 55 -1.69 -5.93 -9.03
N PRO A 56 -2.94 -6.18 -8.57
CA PRO A 56 -4.14 -5.89 -9.36
C PRO A 56 -4.17 -4.44 -9.84
N ALA A 57 -4.56 -4.22 -11.10
CA ALA A 57 -4.63 -2.88 -11.69
C ALA A 57 -5.51 -1.92 -10.86
N ALA A 58 -6.58 -2.43 -10.25
CA ALA A 58 -7.47 -1.67 -9.36
C ALA A 58 -6.77 -1.08 -8.12
N ARG A 59 -5.57 -1.54 -7.76
CA ARG A 59 -4.78 -0.95 -6.66
C ARG A 59 -4.01 0.29 -7.07
N TRP A 60 -3.90 0.54 -8.37
CA TRP A 60 -3.10 1.59 -9.00
C TRP A 60 -4.00 2.63 -9.69
N ASP A 61 -5.23 2.78 -9.22
CA ASP A 61 -6.27 3.61 -9.83
C ASP A 61 -6.02 5.11 -9.61
N LEU A 62 -5.23 5.46 -8.59
CA LEU A 62 -4.91 6.85 -8.32
C LEU A 62 -3.83 7.35 -9.28
N GLU A 63 -4.24 8.15 -10.26
CA GLU A 63 -3.33 8.85 -11.16
C GLU A 63 -2.88 10.17 -10.53
N MET A 64 -1.57 10.35 -10.40
CA MET A 64 -0.97 11.51 -9.71
C MET A 64 -1.11 12.82 -10.53
N MET A 65 -1.58 12.74 -11.77
CA MET A 65 -1.78 13.89 -12.68
C MET A 65 -3.26 14.26 -12.88
N THR A 66 -4.14 13.85 -11.97
CA THR A 66 -5.50 14.41 -11.93
C THR A 66 -5.48 15.82 -11.34
N ALA A 67 -6.42 16.67 -11.75
CA ALA A 67 -6.49 18.08 -11.35
C ALA A 67 -6.67 18.32 -9.83
N GLU A 68 -6.87 17.27 -9.03
CA GLU A 68 -6.96 17.33 -7.57
C GLU A 68 -5.57 17.27 -6.88
N GLY A 69 -4.49 17.07 -7.65
CA GLY A 69 -3.12 16.98 -7.16
C GLY A 69 -2.21 18.19 -7.50
N GLU A 70 -2.76 19.28 -8.05
CA GLU A 70 -2.08 20.59 -8.23
C GLU A 70 -2.52 21.58 -7.15
#